data_AF-A0A380HJV0-F1
#
_entry.id   AF-A0A380HJV0-F1
#
_cell.length_a   1.000
_cell.length_b   1.000
_cell.length_c   1.000
_cell.angle_alpha   90.00
_cell.angle_beta   90.00
_cell.angle_gamma   90.00
#
_symmetry.space_group_name_H-M   'P 1'
#
loop_
_entity.id
_entity.type
_entity.pdbx_description
1 polymer ?
#
loop_
_entity_poly.entity_id
_entity_poly.type
_entity_poly.pdbx_seq_one_letter_code
_entity_poly.pdbx_strand_id
1 'polypeptide(L)' 'MGKHYKYEFKLKVVQEYLNSLLGYRALTKKYEISNKSLIERWVTQYKDFDPKG' A
#
# COMPACT_ATOMS: atom_id res chain seq x y z
N MET A 1 -13.92 17.85 3.36
CA MET A 1 -14.03 16.55 2.65
C MET A 1 -12.76 15.77 2.92
N GLY A 2 -12.82 14.76 3.80
CA GLY A 2 -11.64 13.94 4.12
C GLY A 2 -11.25 13.12 2.90
N LYS A 3 -9.99 13.22 2.45
CA LYS A 3 -9.42 12.31 1.45
C LYS A 3 -9.25 10.94 2.08
N HIS A 4 -10.36 10.21 2.24
CA HIS A 4 -10.32 8.79 2.59
C HIS A 4 -9.89 8.01 1.36
N TYR A 5 -8.68 7.47 1.40
CA TYR A 5 -8.27 6.45 0.44
C TYR A 5 -9.19 5.24 0.62
N LYS A 6 -9.97 4.92 -0.43
CA LYS A 6 -10.81 3.72 -0.46
C LYS A 6 -9.95 2.49 -0.18
N TYR A 7 -10.55 1.51 0.50
CA TYR A 7 -9.88 0.24 0.80
C TYR A 7 -9.30 -0.41 -0.46
N GLU A 8 -10.05 -0.39 -1.57
CA GLU A 8 -9.62 -0.89 -2.88
C GLU A 8 -8.34 -0.22 -3.39
N PHE A 9 -8.18 1.09 -3.15
CA PHE A 9 -6.97 1.81 -3.56
C PHE A 9 -5.76 1.35 -2.73
N LYS A 10 -5.93 1.22 -1.41
CA LYS A 10 -4.88 0.72 -0.51
C LYS A 10 -4.47 -0.70 -0.92
N LEU A 11 -5.46 -1.57 -1.16
CA LEU A 11 -5.26 -2.93 -1.65
C LEU A 11 -4.49 -2.95 -2.97
N LYS A 12 -4.86 -2.12 -3.94
CA LYS A 12 -4.18 -2.03 -5.24
C LYS A 12 -2.70 -1.69 -5.07
N VAL A 13 -2.38 -0.71 -4.21
CA VAL A 13 -0.99 -0.31 -3.93
C VAL A 13 -0.21 -1.44 -3.24
N VAL A 14 -0.83 -2.12 -2.27
CA VAL A 14 -0.20 -3.25 -1.57
C VAL A 14 -0.02 -4.48 -2.48
N GLN A 15 -1.01 -4.81 -3.30
CA GLN A 15 -0.89 -5.92 -4.25
C GLN A 15 0.15 -5.65 -5.32
N GLU A 16 0.26 -4.40 -5.79
CA GLU A 16 1.33 -3.98 -6.69
C GLU A 16 2.70 -4.11 -6.01
N TYR A 17 2.81 -3.75 -4.71
CA TYR A 17 4.02 -3.97 -3.92
C TYR A 17 4.37 -5.47 -3.77
N LEU A 18 3.38 -6.34 -3.62
CA LEU A 18 3.59 -7.78 -3.44
C LEU A 18 3.86 -8.52 -4.76
N ASN A 19 3.24 -8.09 -5.86
CA ASN A 19 3.41 -8.70 -7.19
C ASN A 19 4.60 -8.12 -7.96
N SER A 20 4.99 -6.89 -7.67
CA SER A 20 6.06 -6.20 -8.36
C SER A 20 7.29 -6.05 -7.47
N LEU A 21 8.49 -6.10 -8.05
CA LEU A 21 9.75 -5.82 -7.35
C LEU A 21 9.94 -4.32 -7.03
N LEU A 22 8.85 -3.53 -7.06
CA LEU A 22 8.86 -2.09 -6.84
C LEU A 22 8.90 -1.80 -5.33
N GLY A 23 9.99 -1.18 -4.88
CA GLY A 23 10.09 -0.69 -3.50
C GLY A 23 9.13 0.47 -3.20
N TYR A 24 8.95 0.77 -1.91
CA TYR A 24 8.06 1.83 -1.42
C TYR A 24 8.24 3.19 -2.11
N ARG A 25 9.48 3.57 -2.43
CA ARG A 25 9.81 4.83 -3.12
C ARG A 25 9.22 4.91 -4.53
N ALA A 26 9.25 3.80 -5.26
CA ALA A 26 8.71 3.75 -6.62
C ALA A 26 7.17 3.83 -6.57
N LEU A 27 6.54 3.14 -5.62
CA LEU A 27 5.09 3.21 -5.41
C LEU A 27 4.64 4.61 -4.96
N THR A 28 5.38 5.26 -4.05
CA THR A 28 5.06 6.65 -3.67
C THR A 28 5.07 7.60 -4.86
N LYS A 29 6.01 7.41 -5.80
CA LYS A 29 6.10 8.25 -7.00
C LYS A 29 5.00 7.91 -8.02
N LYS A 30 4.67 6.62 -8.18
CA LYS A 30 3.64 6.14 -9.13
C LYS A 30 2.22 6.55 -8.73
N TYR A 31 1.92 6.50 -7.43
CA TYR A 31 0.60 6.80 -6.88
C TYR A 31 0.52 8.19 -6.24
N GLU A 32 1.57 9.02 -6.41
CA GLU A 32 1.69 10.35 -5.82
C GLU A 32 1.42 10.37 -4.30
N ILE A 33 1.84 9.31 -3.62
CA ILE A 33 1.71 9.17 -2.17
C ILE A 33 2.89 9.89 -1.54
N SER A 34 2.62 10.98 -0.83
CA SER A 34 3.67 11.80 -0.22
C SER A 34 4.44 11.07 0.87
N ASN A 35 3.87 10.04 1.49
CA ASN A 35 4.45 9.37 2.64
C ASN A 35 4.59 7.86 2.44
N LYS A 36 5.83 7.37 2.38
CA LYS A 36 6.13 5.94 2.30
C LYS A 36 5.62 5.15 3.50
N SER A 37 5.58 5.77 4.69
CA SER A 37 5.08 5.14 5.92
C SER A 37 3.59 4.81 5.82
N LEU A 38 2.87 5.50 4.94
CA LEU A 38 1.46 5.23 4.65
C LEU A 38 1.32 3.91 3.87
N ILE A 39 2.19 3.66 2.90
CA ILE A 39 2.27 2.39 2.16
C ILE A 39 2.72 1.26 3.08
N GLU A 40 3.76 1.49 3.88
CA GLU A 40 4.26 0.52 4.86
C GLU A 40 3.14 0.07 5.82
N ARG A 41 2.35 1.01 6.35
CA ARG A 41 1.20 0.70 7.19
C ARG A 41 0.16 -0.15 6.46
N TRP A 42 -0.13 0.12 5.20
CA TRP A 42 -1.08 -0.70 4.42
C TRP A 42 -0.54 -2.10 4.16
N VAL A 43 0.76 -2.24 3.86
CA VAL A 43 1.41 -3.54 3.67
C VAL A 43 1.39 -4.34 4.97
N THR A 44 1.73 -3.71 6.10
CA THR A 44 1.65 -4.36 7.41
C THR A 44 0.23 -4.78 7.76
N GLN A 45 -0.76 -3.91 7.55
CA GLN A 45 -2.17 -4.27 7.77
C GLN A 45 -2.61 -5.43 6.88
N TYR A 46 -2.17 -5.47 5.61
CA TYR A 46 -2.50 -6.56 4.71
C TYR A 46 -1.84 -7.87 5.13
N LYS A 47 -0.58 -7.83 5.59
CA LYS A 47 0.13 -9.02 6.11
C LYS A 47 -0.48 -9.54 7.40
N ASP A 48 -0.91 -8.66 8.29
CA ASP A 48 -1.61 -9.02 9.53
C ASP A 48 -2.99 -9.63 9.25
N PHE A 49 -3.63 -9.18 8.17
CA PHE A 49 -4.92 -9.71 7.71
C PHE A 49 -4.80 -10.99 6.87
N ASP A 50 -3.58 -11.40 6.50
CA ASP A 50 -3.37 -12.70 5.85
C ASP A 50 -3.46 -13.78 6.94
N PRO A 51 -4.56 -14.57 7.00
CA PRO A 51 -4.78 -15.50 8.12
C PRO A 51 -3.92 -16.76 8.00
N LYS A 52 -2.95 -16.79 7.07
CA LYS A 52 -2.14 -17.96 6.76
C LYS A 52 -0.69 -17.72 7.19
N GLY A 53 -0.48 -17.87 8.49
CA GLY A 53 0.64 -18.69 8.95
C GLY A 53 0.37 -20.16 8.65
#